data_AF-X1QF39-F1
#
_entry.id   AF-X1QF39-F1
#
_cell.length_a   1.000
_cell.length_b   1.000
_cell.length_c   1.000
_cell.angle_alpha   90.00
_cell.angle_beta   90.00
_cell.angle_gamma   90.00
#
_symmetry.space_group_name_H-M   'P 1'
#
loop_
_entity.id
_entity.type
_entity.pdbx_description
1 polymer ?
#
loop_
_entity_poly.entity_id
_entity_poly.type
_entity_poly.pdbx_seq_one_letter_code
_entity_poly.pdbx_strand_id
1 'polypeptide(L)'
;MGKITGKYVGEKHKAAETIINTGKPPINWTCNSAKKMAKLREDVRGPRAVKIEEKARNICLKRLKGLIKYFKTSPLCQDEETRKILLDELSKARRVWQEKDWGEIIISKSSPPSLQT
;
A
#
# COMPACT_ATOMS: atom_id res chain seq x y z
N MET A 1 1.44 7.04 -29.69
CA MET A 1 1.40 7.64 -28.33
C MET A 1 0.96 6.60 -27.29
N GLY A 2 1.83 5.67 -26.84
CA GLY A 2 1.41 4.53 -25.99
C GLY A 2 2.27 4.21 -24.76
N LYS A 3 3.40 4.90 -24.55
CA LYS A 3 4.37 4.55 -23.50
C LYS A 3 3.88 4.86 -22.07
N ILE A 4 3.04 5.89 -21.92
CA ILE A 4 2.58 6.35 -20.61
C ILE A 4 1.61 5.32 -20.01
N THR A 5 0.63 4.85 -20.78
CA THR A 5 -0.39 3.87 -20.34
C THR A 5 0.25 2.56 -19.88
N GLY A 6 1.25 2.04 -20.59
CA GLY A 6 1.95 0.80 -20.21
C GLY A 6 2.66 0.90 -18.86
N LYS A 7 3.29 2.05 -18.56
CA LYS A 7 3.95 2.28 -17.26
C LYS A 7 2.93 2.29 -16.12
N TYR A 8 1.80 2.98 -16.29
CA TYR A 8 0.74 3.03 -15.28
C TYR A 8 0.06 1.67 -15.06
N VAL A 9 -0.07 0.85 -16.09
CA VAL A 9 -0.57 -0.53 -15.96
C VAL A 9 0.41 -1.35 -15.12
N GLY A 10 1.70 -1.32 -15.46
CA GLY A 10 2.74 -2.02 -14.70
C GLY A 10 2.80 -1.60 -13.23
N GLU A 11 2.67 -0.30 -12.93
CA GLU A 11 2.66 0.20 -11.55
C GLU A 11 1.47 -0.30 -10.73
N LYS A 12 0.27 -0.42 -11.33
CA LYS A 12 -0.91 -0.95 -10.63
C LYS A 12 -0.78 -2.45 -10.34
N HIS A 13 -0.25 -3.21 -11.29
CA HIS A 13 -0.02 -4.65 -11.11
C HIS A 13 1.05 -4.91 -10.04
N LYS A 14 2.19 -4.21 -10.09
CA LYS A 14 3.23 -4.30 -9.04
C LYS A 14 2.70 -3.90 -7.66
N ALA A 15 1.83 -2.88 -7.61
CA ALA A 15 1.20 -2.48 -6.36
C ALA A 15 0.27 -3.56 -5.81
N ALA A 16 -0.56 -4.17 -6.66
CA ALA A 16 -1.44 -5.27 -6.26
C ALA A 16 -0.65 -6.48 -5.78
N GLU A 17 0.38 -6.89 -6.52
CA GLU A 17 1.29 -7.98 -6.15
C GLU A 17 1.93 -7.73 -4.78
N THR A 18 2.45 -6.51 -4.55
CA THR A 18 3.04 -6.15 -3.25
C THR A 18 2.02 -6.28 -2.13
N ILE A 19 0.78 -5.82 -2.34
CA ILE A 19 -0.28 -5.84 -1.32
C ILE A 19 -0.72 -7.28 -1.04
N ILE A 20 -0.90 -8.10 -2.06
CA ILE A 20 -1.30 -9.50 -1.92
C ILE A 20 -0.21 -10.29 -1.19
N ASN A 21 1.05 -10.14 -1.60
CA ASN A 21 2.16 -10.92 -1.04
C ASN A 21 2.55 -10.50 0.38
N THR A 22 2.34 -9.23 0.76
CA THR A 22 2.85 -8.71 2.05
C THR A 22 1.75 -8.23 3.00
N GLY A 23 0.53 -8.01 2.51
CA GLY A 23 -0.54 -7.32 3.24
C GLY A 23 -0.26 -5.83 3.51
N LYS A 24 0.85 -5.27 3.00
CA LYS A 24 1.32 -3.92 3.30
C LYS A 24 1.19 -2.97 2.12
N PRO A 25 1.05 -1.64 2.37
CA PRO A 25 1.10 -0.66 1.30
C PRO A 25 2.47 -0.65 0.61
N PRO A 26 2.52 -0.47 -0.73
CA PRO A 26 3.78 -0.27 -1.44
C PRO A 26 4.59 0.90 -0.88
N ILE A 27 5.93 0.77 -0.85
CA ILE A 27 6.84 1.78 -0.27
C ILE A 27 6.67 3.15 -0.93
N ASN A 28 6.42 3.19 -2.25
CA ASN A 28 6.19 4.44 -2.98
C ASN A 28 4.86 5.14 -2.61
N TRP A 29 3.99 4.51 -1.82
CA TRP A 29 2.78 5.13 -1.27
C TRP A 29 3.05 5.76 0.10
N THR A 30 3.97 5.17 0.88
CA THR A 30 4.23 5.56 2.28
C THR A 30 5.52 6.36 2.46
N CYS A 31 6.41 6.41 1.45
CA CYS A 31 7.76 6.99 1.57
C CYS A 31 7.78 8.42 2.13
N ASN A 32 6.85 9.28 1.70
CA ASN A 32 6.78 10.66 2.17
C ASN A 32 6.33 10.75 3.64
N SER A 33 5.43 9.87 4.08
CA SER A 33 4.99 9.79 5.47
C SER A 33 6.08 9.18 6.35
N ALA A 34 6.75 8.12 5.88
CA ALA A 34 7.89 7.52 6.58
C ALA A 34 9.04 8.53 6.80
N LYS A 35 9.39 9.32 5.77
CA LYS A 35 10.38 10.41 5.89
C LYS A 35 9.97 11.49 6.91
N LYS A 36 8.68 11.77 7.05
CA LYS A 36 8.17 12.74 8.03
C LYS A 36 8.20 12.16 9.44
N MET A 37 7.81 10.89 9.61
CA MET A 37 7.90 10.18 10.88
C MET A 37 9.34 10.12 11.38
N ALA A 38 10.31 9.78 10.51
CA ALA A 38 11.72 9.72 10.87
C ALA A 38 12.33 11.07 11.32
N LYS A 39 11.69 12.20 11.01
CA LYS A 39 12.13 13.53 11.47
C LYS A 39 11.60 13.88 12.86
N LEU A 40 10.64 13.12 13.39
CA LEU A 40 10.16 13.26 14.76
C LEU A 40 11.18 12.56 15.67
N ARG A 41 12.19 13.32 16.13
CA ARG A 41 13.31 12.78 16.93
C ARG A 41 12.86 12.16 18.26
N GLU A 42 11.90 12.78 18.95
CA GLU A 42 11.48 12.37 20.30
C GLU A 42 9.97 12.19 20.45
N ASP A 43 9.16 12.80 19.57
CA ASP A 43 7.69 12.77 19.66
C ASP A 43 7.04 11.86 18.60
N VAL A 44 7.41 10.59 18.63
CA VAL A 44 6.91 9.55 17.72
C VAL A 44 5.46 9.13 18.00
N ARG A 45 4.86 9.60 19.09
CA ARG A 45 3.45 9.32 19.45
C ARG A 45 2.60 10.57 19.69
N GLY A 46 3.16 11.76 19.58
CA GLY A 46 2.39 12.98 19.82
C GLY A 46 1.53 13.40 18.63
N PRO A 47 0.86 14.55 18.76
CA PRO A 47 -0.17 14.99 17.81
C PRO A 47 0.32 15.11 16.36
N ARG A 48 1.63 15.33 16.16
CA ARG A 48 2.24 15.39 14.82
C ARG A 48 2.37 14.01 14.19
N ALA A 49 2.75 12.99 14.95
CA ALA A 49 2.85 11.61 14.50
C ALA A 49 1.47 11.08 14.07
N VAL A 50 0.46 11.26 14.92
CA VAL A 50 -0.93 10.87 14.64
C VAL A 50 -1.43 11.48 13.31
N LYS A 51 -1.19 12.78 13.09
CA LYS A 51 -1.57 13.45 11.83
C LYS A 51 -0.86 12.88 10.60
N ILE A 52 0.41 12.46 10.74
CA ILE A 52 1.16 11.85 9.63
C ILE A 52 0.60 10.45 9.33
N GLU A 53 0.29 9.67 10.36
CA GLU A 53 -0.31 8.34 10.26
C GLU A 53 -1.69 8.38 9.61
N GLU A 54 -2.60 9.23 10.10
CA GLU A 54 -3.93 9.43 9.52
C GLU A 54 -3.85 9.84 8.04
N LYS A 55 -2.92 10.74 7.71
CA LYS A 55 -2.71 11.18 6.33
C LYS A 55 -2.20 10.03 5.45
N ALA A 56 -1.26 9.23 5.94
CA ALA A 56 -0.75 8.06 5.24
C ALA A 56 -1.87 7.04 4.99
N ARG A 57 -2.66 6.75 6.04
CA ARG A 57 -3.83 5.87 6.01
C ARG A 57 -4.80 6.29 4.92
N ASN A 58 -5.24 7.54 4.95
CA ASN A 58 -6.23 8.06 4.01
C ASN A 58 -5.73 8.01 2.57
N ILE A 59 -4.46 8.34 2.32
CA ILE A 59 -3.86 8.26 0.98
C ILE A 59 -3.83 6.80 0.50
N CYS A 60 -3.37 5.88 1.32
CA CYS A 60 -3.24 4.48 0.94
C CYS A 60 -4.61 3.82 0.73
N LEU A 61 -5.60 4.08 1.59
CA LEU A 61 -6.97 3.60 1.41
C LEU A 61 -7.59 4.15 0.13
N LYS A 62 -7.37 5.43 -0.19
CA LYS A 62 -7.84 6.03 -1.46
C LYS A 62 -7.19 5.36 -2.67
N ARG A 63 -5.88 5.09 -2.62
CA ARG A 63 -5.16 4.39 -3.70
C ARG A 63 -5.61 2.94 -3.85
N LEU A 64 -5.81 2.21 -2.76
CA LEU A 64 -6.33 0.85 -2.77
C LEU A 64 -7.74 0.78 -3.34
N LYS A 65 -8.63 1.71 -2.98
CA LYS A 65 -9.95 1.84 -3.61
C LYS A 65 -9.84 2.04 -5.13
N GLY A 66 -8.85 2.83 -5.57
CA GLY A 66 -8.53 3.01 -6.98
C GLY A 66 -8.07 1.73 -7.68
N LEU A 67 -7.20 0.94 -7.03
CA LEU A 67 -6.77 -0.37 -7.54
C LEU A 67 -7.95 -1.34 -7.68
N ILE A 68 -8.77 -1.46 -6.64
CA ILE A 68 -9.97 -2.31 -6.67
C ILE A 68 -10.88 -1.91 -7.84
N LYS A 69 -11.13 -0.60 -8.02
CA LYS A 69 -11.93 -0.10 -9.15
C LYS A 69 -11.29 -0.45 -10.50
N TYR A 70 -9.98 -0.32 -10.61
CA TYR A 70 -9.26 -0.64 -11.84
C TYR A 70 -9.37 -2.12 -12.21
N PHE A 71 -9.10 -3.04 -11.27
CA PHE A 71 -9.15 -4.48 -11.56
C PHE A 71 -10.56 -5.01 -11.79
N LYS A 72 -11.59 -4.37 -11.23
CA LYS A 72 -13.00 -4.71 -11.51
C LYS A 72 -13.36 -4.67 -12.99
N THR A 73 -12.77 -3.75 -13.75
CA THR A 73 -13.10 -3.55 -15.17
C THR A 73 -11.91 -3.78 -16.10
N SER A 74 -10.80 -4.30 -15.58
CA SER A 74 -9.58 -4.47 -16.35
C SER A 74 -9.66 -5.76 -17.19
N PRO A 75 -9.45 -5.67 -18.52
CA PRO A 75 -9.34 -6.85 -19.39
C PRO A 75 -8.01 -7.59 -19.18
N LEU A 76 -7.12 -7.09 -18.31
CA LEU A 76 -5.78 -7.65 -18.07
C LEU A 76 -5.74 -8.71 -16.96
N CYS A 77 -6.89 -9.05 -16.38
CA CYS A 77 -7.01 -10.27 -15.59
C CYS A 77 -7.31 -11.42 -16.56
N GLN A 78 -6.48 -12.47 -16.50
CA GLN A 78 -6.47 -13.59 -17.43
C GLN A 78 -7.83 -14.33 -17.50
N ASP A 79 -8.56 -14.36 -16.39
CA ASP A 79 -9.88 -14.98 -16.26
C ASP A 79 -10.69 -14.34 -15.10
N GLU A 80 -12.00 -14.60 -15.06
CA GLU A 80 -12.93 -14.07 -14.04
C GLU A 80 -12.63 -14.60 -12.62
N GLU A 81 -12.14 -15.83 -12.50
CA GLU A 81 -11.84 -16.45 -11.20
C GLU A 81 -10.62 -15.77 -10.57
N THR A 82 -9.54 -15.60 -11.33
CA THR A 82 -8.35 -14.84 -10.93
C THR A 82 -8.72 -13.41 -10.56
N ARG A 83 -9.64 -12.76 -11.30
CA ARG A 83 -10.13 -11.43 -10.95
C ARG A 83 -10.84 -11.43 -9.60
N LYS A 84 -11.71 -12.41 -9.35
CA LYS A 84 -12.45 -12.52 -8.10
C LYS A 84 -11.52 -12.71 -6.90
N ILE A 85 -10.55 -13.62 -7.01
CA ILE A 85 -9.53 -13.86 -5.98
C ILE A 85 -8.74 -12.59 -5.71
N LEU A 86 -8.23 -11.93 -6.76
CA LEU A 86 -7.47 -10.69 -6.62
C LEU A 86 -8.27 -9.58 -5.94
N LEU A 87 -9.55 -9.41 -6.30
CA LEU A 87 -10.42 -8.40 -5.68
C LEU A 87 -10.75 -8.73 -4.21
N ASP A 88 -10.89 -10.01 -3.88
CA ASP A 88 -11.11 -10.46 -2.50
C ASP A 88 -9.88 -10.16 -1.63
N GLU A 89 -8.68 -10.51 -2.10
CA GLU A 89 -7.41 -10.22 -1.40
C GLU A 89 -7.18 -8.72 -1.21
N LEU A 90 -7.41 -7.90 -2.24
CA LEU A 90 -7.34 -6.44 -2.09
C LEU A 90 -8.40 -5.88 -1.13
N SER A 91 -9.57 -6.51 -1.05
CA SER A 91 -10.63 -6.13 -0.11
C SER A 91 -10.32 -6.52 1.32
N LYS A 92 -9.70 -7.69 1.54
CA LYS A 92 -9.15 -8.13 2.83
C LYS A 92 -8.08 -7.15 3.31
N ALA A 93 -7.11 -6.82 2.46
CA ALA A 93 -6.09 -5.82 2.77
C ALA A 93 -6.71 -4.48 3.17
N ARG A 94 -7.76 -4.05 2.46
CA ARG A 94 -8.48 -2.81 2.80
C ARG A 94 -9.07 -2.85 4.21
N ARG A 95 -9.71 -3.95 4.61
CA ARG A 95 -10.28 -4.11 5.96
C ARG A 95 -9.19 -4.04 7.03
N VAL A 96 -8.11 -4.79 6.85
CA VAL A 96 -6.94 -4.77 7.75
C VAL A 96 -6.40 -3.34 7.91
N TRP A 97 -6.28 -2.61 6.80
CA TRP A 97 -5.81 -1.22 6.81
C TRP A 97 -6.79 -0.22 7.43
N GLN A 98 -8.07 -0.57 7.56
CA GLN A 98 -9.06 0.25 8.28
C GLN A 98 -9.05 -0.02 9.79
N GLU A 99 -8.64 -1.21 10.21
CA GLU A 99 -8.70 -1.63 11.62
C GLU A 99 -7.36 -1.48 12.35
N LYS A 100 -6.23 -1.59 11.63
CA LYS A 100 -4.89 -1.51 12.22
C LYS A 100 -4.45 -0.09 12.59
N ASP A 101 -3.59 -0.05 13.60
CA ASP A 101 -2.73 1.10 13.90
C ASP A 101 -1.70 1.31 12.77
N TRP A 102 -1.64 2.55 12.26
CA TRP A 102 -0.81 2.89 11.11
C TRP A 102 0.63 3.24 11.48
N GLY A 103 0.92 3.52 12.75
CA GLY A 103 2.28 3.67 13.23
C GLY A 103 3.10 2.42 12.93
N GLU A 104 2.58 1.24 13.26
CA GLU A 104 3.24 -0.03 12.98
C GLU A 104 3.41 -0.30 11.48
N ILE A 105 2.40 0.03 10.66
CA ILE A 105 2.44 -0.20 9.21
C ILE A 105 3.49 0.68 8.54
N ILE A 106 3.59 1.96 8.95
CA ILE A 106 4.53 2.95 8.38
C ILE A 106 5.97 2.72 8.87
N ILE A 107 6.13 2.28 10.12
CA ILE A 107 7.45 2.09 10.76
C ILE A 107 8.06 0.73 10.41
N SER A 108 7.29 -0.27 9.95
CA SER A 108 7.77 -1.65 9.73
C SER A 108 8.82 -1.89 8.61
N LYS A 109 9.64 -0.88 8.27
CA LYS A 109 10.99 -1.10 7.75
C LYS A 109 12.03 -0.23 8.46
N SER A 110 12.64 -0.79 9.50
CA SER A 110 14.06 -0.59 9.81
C SER A 110 14.77 -1.89 10.24
N SER A 111 14.26 -3.08 9.86
CA SER A 111 15.05 -4.30 9.94
C SER A 111 15.40 -4.78 8.53
N PRO A 112 16.68 -4.76 8.12
CA PRO A 112 17.12 -5.51 6.96
C PRO A 112 16.86 -7.00 7.22
N PRO A 113 16.55 -7.82 6.21
CA PRO A 113 16.64 -9.26 6.37
C PRO A 113 18.10 -9.57 6.70
N SER A 114 18.38 -9.92 7.95
CA SER A 114 19.66 -10.47 8.35
C SER A 114 19.91 -11.68 7.47
N LEU A 115 20.85 -11.54 6.53
CA LEU A 115 21.45 -12.67 5.84
C LEU A 115 22.06 -13.55 6.93
N GLN A 116 21.44 -14.72 7.16
CA GLN A 116 22.12 -15.81 7.83
C GLN A 116 23.16 -16.33 6.84
N THR A 117 24.42 -16.04 7.14
CA THR A 117 25.60 -16.69 6.57
C THR A 117 25.77 -18.06 7.22
#